data_AF-A0A0H5Q9J4-F1
#
_entry.id   AF-A0A0H5Q9J4-F1
#
_cell.length_a   1.000
_cell.length_b   1.000
_cell.length_c   1.000
_cell.angle_alpha   90.00
_cell.angle_beta   90.00
_cell.angle_gamma   90.00
#
_symmetry.space_group_name_H-M   'P 1'
#
loop_
_entity.id
_entity.type
_entity.pdbx_description
1 polymer ?
#
loop_
_entity_poly.entity_id
_entity_poly.type
_entity_poly.pdbx_seq_one_letter_code
_entity_poly.pdbx_strand_id
1 'polypeptide(L)'
;MRKAGISLFGGQLEDLDRRRHEKQQKDAETLERLAIRAGLNPKTAAMLALNLAPATQTDWTFVMISPAQNAAVIRWLGEHSKRPHKAVLLWSELFMTLRADTGEILRSRQELAERVGMTPRDLSSTMTELASINAIIRRKEGRRVRYFMNPHIATHIPSPEQRREARDSAGPLLILMEGGKL
;
A
#
# COMPACT_ATOMS: atom_id res chain seq x y z
N MET A 1 6.15 37.53 -15.90
CA MET A 1 5.19 36.68 -15.17
C MET A 1 5.01 35.38 -15.94
N ARG A 2 5.58 34.25 -15.47
CA ARG A 2 5.45 32.93 -16.10
C ARG A 2 4.33 32.15 -15.41
N LYS A 3 3.36 31.65 -16.19
CA LYS A 3 2.30 30.74 -15.76
C LYS A 3 2.92 29.41 -15.29
N ALA A 4 2.54 28.98 -14.10
CA ALA A 4 2.84 27.66 -13.57
C ALA A 4 2.08 26.59 -14.37
N GLY A 5 2.79 25.55 -14.80
CA GLY A 5 2.23 24.39 -15.47
C GLY A 5 1.38 23.57 -14.50
N ILE A 6 0.09 23.47 -14.81
CA ILE A 6 -0.87 22.62 -14.11
C ILE A 6 -0.50 21.15 -14.39
N SER A 7 -0.39 20.37 -13.32
CA SER A 7 -0.12 18.93 -13.33
C SER A 7 -1.20 18.18 -14.12
N LEU A 8 -0.89 17.79 -15.36
CA LEU A 8 -1.79 17.08 -16.27
C LEU A 8 -1.98 15.59 -15.91
N PHE A 9 -1.15 15.04 -15.00
CA PHE A 9 -1.19 13.60 -14.67
C PHE A 9 -2.08 13.26 -13.46
N GLY A 10 -2.25 14.18 -12.50
CA GLY A 10 -3.10 13.94 -11.31
C GLY A 10 -4.59 13.81 -11.66
N GLY A 11 -5.10 14.72 -12.50
CA GLY A 11 -6.52 14.74 -12.87
C GLY A 11 -6.96 13.56 -13.74
N GLN A 12 -6.05 12.95 -14.51
CA GLN A 12 -6.37 11.75 -15.29
C GLN A 12 -6.48 10.49 -14.43
N LEU A 13 -5.68 10.38 -13.36
CA LEU A 13 -5.77 9.26 -12.41
C LEU A 13 -7.07 9.36 -11.58
N GLU A 14 -7.43 10.55 -11.12
CA GLU A 14 -8.70 10.79 -10.41
C GLU A 14 -9.94 10.46 -11.27
N ASP A 15 -9.90 10.76 -12.57
CA ASP A 15 -11.00 10.43 -13.50
C ASP A 15 -11.12 8.92 -13.72
N LEU A 16 -10.00 8.19 -13.78
CA LEU A 16 -9.99 6.73 -13.94
C LEU A 16 -10.49 6.01 -12.70
N ASP A 17 -10.08 6.46 -11.51
CA ASP A 17 -10.54 5.89 -10.25
C ASP A 17 -12.04 6.15 -10.05
N ARG A 18 -12.52 7.37 -10.34
CA ARG A 18 -13.95 7.68 -10.33
C ARG A 18 -14.76 6.77 -11.25
N ARG A 19 -14.33 6.60 -12.51
CA ARG A 19 -15.02 5.70 -13.47
C ARG A 19 -15.02 4.24 -13.01
N ARG A 20 -13.93 3.79 -12.37
CA ARG A 20 -13.84 2.44 -11.80
C ARG A 20 -14.81 2.28 -10.64
N HIS A 21 -14.88 3.25 -9.72
CA HIS A 21 -15.82 3.27 -8.60
C HIS A 21 -17.27 3.23 -9.09
N GLU A 22 -17.63 4.08 -10.05
CA GLU A 22 -18.97 4.10 -10.66
C GLU A 22 -19.35 2.76 -11.31
N LYS A 23 -18.39 2.12 -11.98
CA LYS A 23 -18.60 0.80 -12.59
C LYS A 23 -18.82 -0.28 -11.55
N GLN A 24 -17.97 -0.33 -10.51
CA GLN A 24 -18.08 -1.29 -9.41
C GLN A 24 -19.42 -1.14 -8.67
N GLN A 25 -19.86 0.09 -8.46
CA GLN A 25 -21.16 0.38 -7.84
C GLN A 25 -22.31 -0.17 -8.69
N LYS A 26 -22.29 0.07 -10.01
CA LYS A 26 -23.30 -0.46 -10.95
C LYS A 26 -23.30 -1.99 -11.00
N ASP A 27 -22.12 -2.60 -10.96
CA ASP A 27 -21.98 -4.06 -10.97
C ASP A 27 -22.56 -4.66 -9.67
N ALA A 28 -22.32 -4.03 -8.51
CA ALA A 28 -22.89 -4.42 -7.22
C ALA A 28 -24.43 -4.32 -7.20
N GLU A 29 -24.99 -3.20 -7.64
CA GLU A 29 -26.43 -2.98 -7.74
C GLU A 29 -27.11 -3.98 -8.69
N THR A 30 -26.43 -4.32 -9.79
CA THR A 30 -26.90 -5.30 -10.75
C THR A 30 -26.92 -6.70 -10.14
N LEU A 31 -25.86 -7.09 -9.42
CA LEU A 31 -25.79 -8.37 -8.74
C LEU A 31 -26.87 -8.51 -7.66
N GLU A 32 -27.09 -7.48 -6.85
CA GLU A 32 -28.13 -7.48 -5.81
C GLU A 32 -29.52 -7.71 -6.42
N ARG A 33 -29.84 -6.97 -7.49
CA ARG A 33 -31.13 -7.09 -8.19
C ARG A 33 -31.33 -8.47 -8.78
N LEU A 34 -30.30 -9.06 -9.39
CA LEU A 34 -30.36 -10.41 -9.95
C LEU A 34 -30.49 -11.47 -8.87
N ALA A 35 -29.79 -11.32 -7.74
CA ALA A 35 -29.87 -12.25 -6.61
C ALA A 35 -31.26 -12.24 -5.98
N ILE A 36 -31.87 -11.07 -5.77
CA ILE A 36 -33.26 -10.96 -5.30
C ILE A 36 -34.22 -11.61 -6.30
N ARG A 37 -34.06 -11.35 -7.60
CA ARG A 37 -34.89 -11.97 -8.65
C ARG A 37 -34.75 -13.50 -8.69
N ALA A 38 -33.58 -14.02 -8.36
CA ALA A 38 -33.31 -15.46 -8.26
C ALA A 38 -33.88 -16.09 -6.97
N GLY A 39 -34.52 -15.31 -6.10
CA GLY A 39 -35.17 -15.80 -4.88
C GLY A 39 -34.29 -15.79 -3.64
N LEU A 40 -33.10 -15.16 -3.68
CA LEU A 40 -32.33 -14.94 -2.46
C LEU A 40 -33.02 -13.90 -1.59
N ASN A 41 -32.94 -14.08 -0.27
CA ASN A 41 -33.42 -13.07 0.65
C ASN A 41 -32.60 -11.76 0.47
N PRO A 42 -33.21 -10.58 0.72
CA PRO A 42 -32.55 -9.29 0.51
C PRO A 42 -31.23 -9.13 1.26
N LYS A 43 -31.13 -9.68 2.48
CA LYS A 43 -29.91 -9.60 3.30
C LYS A 43 -28.75 -10.36 2.67
N THR A 44 -28.99 -11.56 2.15
CA THR A 44 -27.98 -12.38 1.47
C THR A 44 -27.59 -11.78 0.12
N ALA A 45 -28.55 -11.22 -0.62
CA ALA A 45 -28.27 -10.50 -1.87
C ALA A 45 -27.37 -9.28 -1.65
N ALA A 46 -27.65 -8.48 -0.62
CA ALA A 46 -26.82 -7.34 -0.22
C ALA A 46 -25.40 -7.77 0.19
N MET A 47 -25.27 -8.86 0.96
CA MET A 47 -23.96 -9.43 1.34
C MET A 47 -23.14 -9.90 0.13
N LEU A 48 -23.79 -10.46 -0.89
CA LEU A 48 -23.12 -10.83 -2.15
C LEU A 48 -22.67 -9.58 -2.93
N ALA A 49 -23.52 -8.55 -3.00
CA ALA A 49 -23.22 -7.29 -3.67
C ALA A 49 -22.07 -6.50 -3.02
N LEU A 50 -21.91 -6.61 -1.70
CA LEU A 50 -20.78 -5.98 -0.97
C LEU A 50 -19.40 -6.42 -1.48
N ASN A 51 -19.27 -7.62 -2.06
CA ASN A 51 -18.00 -8.08 -2.65
C ASN A 51 -17.64 -7.34 -3.95
N LEU A 52 -18.63 -6.71 -4.59
CA LEU A 52 -18.45 -5.90 -5.81
C LEU A 52 -18.50 -4.40 -5.53
N ALA A 53 -19.09 -4.00 -4.40
CA ALA A 53 -19.22 -2.61 -4.02
C ALA A 53 -17.84 -1.95 -3.88
N PRO A 54 -17.67 -0.70 -4.32
CA PRO A 54 -16.46 0.05 -4.04
C PRO A 54 -16.28 0.15 -2.52
N ALA A 55 -15.07 -0.17 -2.03
CA ALA A 55 -14.73 0.05 -0.64
C ALA A 55 -15.04 1.52 -0.29
N THR A 56 -15.77 1.74 0.80
CA THR A 56 -16.01 3.09 1.31
C THR A 56 -14.65 3.73 1.54
N GLN A 57 -14.35 4.80 0.82
CA GLN A 57 -13.19 5.63 1.11
C GLN A 57 -13.47 6.29 2.46
N THR A 58 -12.97 5.68 3.53
CA THR A 58 -12.78 6.41 4.77
C THR A 58 -11.73 7.46 4.45
N ASP A 59 -12.03 8.75 4.63
CA ASP A 59 -11.08 9.86 4.42
C ASP A 59 -9.79 9.69 5.26
N TRP A 60 -9.84 8.81 6.27
CA TRP A 60 -8.77 8.52 7.21
C TRP A 60 -8.35 7.04 7.12
N THR A 61 -7.13 6.80 6.70
CA THR A 61 -6.48 5.49 6.73
C THR A 61 -5.90 5.25 8.12
N PHE A 62 -6.60 4.50 8.98
CA PHE A 62 -6.06 4.08 10.27
C PHE A 62 -5.13 2.88 10.09
N VAL A 63 -3.84 3.09 10.35
CA VAL A 63 -2.81 2.04 10.31
C VAL A 63 -2.28 1.85 11.73
N MET A 64 -2.33 0.61 12.22
CA MET A 64 -1.65 0.27 13.47
C MET A 64 -0.15 0.15 13.21
N ILE A 65 0.63 0.99 13.89
CA ILE A 65 2.09 0.98 13.80
C ILE A 65 2.67 0.43 15.10
N SER A 66 3.59 -0.53 15.00
CA SER A 66 4.41 -0.98 16.13
C SER A 66 5.52 0.02 16.41
N PRO A 67 5.50 0.74 17.56
CA PRO A 67 6.48 1.80 17.82
C PRO A 67 7.92 1.29 17.85
N ALA A 68 8.15 0.13 18.47
CA ALA A 68 9.47 -0.48 18.58
C ALA A 68 10.04 -0.88 17.22
N GLN A 69 9.22 -1.49 16.36
CA GLN A 69 9.65 -1.92 15.03
C GLN A 69 9.85 -0.73 14.09
N ASN A 70 8.98 0.28 14.15
CA ASN A 70 9.16 1.54 13.40
C ASN A 70 10.48 2.24 13.79
N ALA A 71 10.76 2.34 15.09
CA ALA A 71 12.00 2.94 15.57
C ALA A 71 13.24 2.14 15.14
N ALA A 72 13.15 0.81 15.09
CA ALA A 72 14.23 -0.05 14.59
C ALA A 72 14.54 0.21 13.11
N VAL A 73 13.51 0.35 12.27
CA VAL A 73 13.68 0.72 10.85
C VAL A 73 14.36 2.08 10.71
N ILE A 74 13.87 3.10 11.43
CA ILE A 74 14.42 4.45 11.35
C ILE A 74 15.90 4.47 11.77
N ARG A 75 16.26 3.79 12.86
CA ARG A 75 17.66 3.67 13.31
C ARG A 75 18.51 2.97 12.26
N TRP A 76 18.05 1.84 11.73
CA TRP A 76 18.78 1.11 10.69
C TRP A 76 19.03 1.97 9.45
N LEU A 77 18.01 2.71 8.97
CA LEU A 77 18.15 3.64 7.84
C LEU A 77 19.16 4.76 8.15
N GLY A 78 19.13 5.28 9.38
CA GLY A 78 20.07 6.28 9.88
C GLY A 78 21.53 5.84 9.77
N GLU A 79 21.79 4.58 10.10
CA GLU A 79 23.14 4.01 10.23
C GLU A 79 23.66 3.34 8.94
N HIS A 80 22.77 2.73 8.15
CA HIS A 80 23.17 1.81 7.07
C HIS A 80 22.76 2.26 5.67
N SER A 81 21.77 3.17 5.54
CA SER A 81 21.37 3.62 4.20
C SER A 81 22.48 4.46 3.58
N LYS A 82 22.66 4.32 2.26
CA LYS A 82 23.55 5.22 1.50
C LYS A 82 23.06 6.67 1.51
N ARG A 83 21.79 6.91 1.86
CA ARG A 83 21.14 8.23 1.88
C ARG A 83 20.21 8.38 3.09
N PRO A 84 20.74 8.40 4.32
CA PRO A 84 19.95 8.27 5.55
C PRO A 84 18.77 9.23 5.62
N HIS A 85 19.01 10.52 5.40
CA HIS A 85 17.96 11.55 5.44
C HIS A 85 16.85 11.28 4.41
N LYS A 86 17.22 11.01 3.16
CA LYS A 86 16.24 10.74 2.09
C LYS A 86 15.50 9.43 2.30
N ALA A 87 16.15 8.42 2.88
CA ALA A 87 15.52 7.15 3.19
C ALA A 87 14.48 7.27 4.30
N VAL A 88 14.75 8.07 5.34
CA VAL A 88 13.77 8.38 6.40
C VAL A 88 12.58 9.19 5.86
N LEU A 89 12.83 10.14 4.95
CA LEU A 89 11.74 10.86 4.26
C LEU A 89 10.90 9.90 3.41
N LEU A 90 11.53 9.01 2.65
CA LEU A 90 10.83 7.99 1.88
C LEU A 90 10.00 7.09 2.78
N TRP A 91 10.58 6.59 3.87
CA TRP A 91 9.87 5.76 4.85
C TRP A 91 8.58 6.43 5.35
N SER A 92 8.65 7.73 5.66
CA SER A 92 7.48 8.52 6.08
C SER A 92 6.44 8.64 4.95
N GLU A 93 6.88 8.87 3.71
CA GLU A 93 5.98 8.95 2.56
C GLU A 93 5.31 7.62 2.19
N LEU A 94 5.92 6.48 2.51
CA LEU A 94 5.28 5.18 2.29
C LEU A 94 4.01 5.02 3.14
N PHE A 95 3.98 5.56 4.36
CA PHE A 95 2.76 5.57 5.18
C PHE A 95 1.66 6.47 4.60
N MET A 96 2.02 7.60 4.00
CA MET A 96 1.06 8.52 3.39
C MET A 96 0.44 7.96 2.10
N THR A 97 1.07 6.94 1.51
CA THR A 97 0.64 6.32 0.25
C THR A 97 0.05 4.93 0.45
N LEU A 98 -0.18 4.54 1.71
CA LEU A 98 -0.80 3.27 2.05
C LEU A 98 -2.29 3.25 1.75
N ARG A 99 -2.75 2.20 1.08
CA ARG A 99 -4.18 1.90 0.97
C ARG A 99 -4.68 1.27 2.27
N ALA A 100 -5.75 1.83 2.84
CA ALA A 100 -6.28 1.45 4.15
C ALA A 100 -6.78 0.01 4.24
N ASP A 101 -7.20 -0.58 3.14
CA ASP A 101 -7.86 -1.88 3.05
C ASP A 101 -6.90 -3.03 2.67
N THR A 102 -5.72 -2.71 2.13
CA THR A 102 -4.80 -3.70 1.55
C THR A 102 -3.38 -3.54 2.05
N GLY A 103 -3.03 -2.40 2.64
CA GLY A 103 -1.65 -2.11 3.06
C GLY A 103 -0.67 -1.95 1.89
N GLU A 104 -1.19 -1.77 0.67
CA GLU A 104 -0.41 -1.53 -0.53
C GLU A 104 0.08 -0.07 -0.58
N ILE A 105 1.32 0.13 -1.01
CA ILE A 105 1.88 1.44 -1.36
C ILE A 105 1.44 1.80 -2.79
N LEU A 106 0.49 2.73 -2.90
CA LEU A 106 -0.14 3.13 -4.17
C LEU A 106 0.51 4.36 -4.82
N ARG A 107 1.80 4.29 -5.10
CA ARG A 107 2.46 5.28 -5.96
C ARG A 107 3.48 4.64 -6.87
N SER A 108 3.59 5.18 -8.07
CA SER A 108 4.67 4.82 -8.96
C SER A 108 6.01 5.27 -8.38
N ARG A 109 7.07 4.58 -8.82
CA ARG A 109 8.44 4.98 -8.51
C ARG A 109 8.73 6.45 -8.87
N GLN A 110 8.14 6.93 -9.97
CA GLN A 110 8.38 8.28 -10.45
C GLN A 110 7.78 9.32 -9.48
N GLU A 111 6.53 9.13 -9.09
CA GLU A 111 5.84 10.03 -8.14
C GLU A 111 6.50 10.02 -6.76
N LEU A 112 6.91 8.84 -6.26
CA LEU A 112 7.63 8.75 -4.98
C LEU A 112 8.96 9.52 -5.05
N ALA A 113 9.73 9.33 -6.12
CA ALA A 113 11.01 10.00 -6.31
C ALA A 113 10.88 11.53 -6.34
N GLU A 114 9.85 12.05 -7.01
CA GLU A 114 9.56 13.48 -7.05
C GLU A 114 9.22 14.04 -5.66
N ARG A 115 8.36 13.34 -4.89
CA ARG A 115 7.96 13.76 -3.53
C ARG A 115 9.12 13.86 -2.55
N VAL A 116 10.02 12.88 -2.58
CA VAL A 116 11.18 12.87 -1.67
C VAL A 116 12.39 13.60 -2.23
N GLY A 117 12.30 14.15 -3.45
CA GLY A 117 13.39 14.82 -4.15
C GLY A 117 14.59 13.89 -4.35
N MET A 118 14.36 12.74 -4.98
CA MET A 118 15.36 11.74 -5.37
C MET A 118 15.26 11.46 -6.88
N THR A 119 16.30 10.88 -7.46
CA THR A 119 16.17 10.28 -8.80
C THR A 119 15.42 8.95 -8.71
N PRO A 120 14.72 8.49 -9.76
CA PRO A 120 14.08 7.17 -9.77
C PRO A 120 15.06 6.03 -9.51
N ARG A 121 16.32 6.17 -9.95
CA ARG A 121 17.40 5.21 -9.68
C ARG A 121 17.71 5.14 -8.18
N ASP A 122 17.91 6.28 -7.55
CA ASP A 122 18.22 6.33 -6.12
C ASP A 122 17.05 5.83 -5.28
N LEU A 123 15.82 6.18 -5.66
CA LEU A 123 14.62 5.65 -5.01
C LEU A 123 14.57 4.12 -5.11
N SER A 124 14.83 3.54 -6.28
CA SER A 124 14.91 2.09 -6.44
C SER A 124 16.00 1.45 -5.56
N SER A 125 17.14 2.12 -5.38
CA SER A 125 18.18 1.65 -4.47
C SER A 125 17.69 1.65 -3.01
N THR A 126 17.07 2.73 -2.56
CA THR A 126 16.55 2.85 -1.19
C THR A 126 15.36 1.90 -0.93
N MET A 127 14.48 1.68 -1.91
CA MET A 127 13.44 0.66 -1.82
C MET A 127 14.03 -0.75 -1.70
N THR A 128 15.19 -1.01 -2.32
CA THR A 128 15.92 -2.28 -2.15
C THR A 128 16.50 -2.40 -0.74
N GLU A 129 17.05 -1.33 -0.17
CA GLU A 129 17.53 -1.30 1.22
C GLU A 129 16.38 -1.62 2.20
N LEU A 130 15.23 -0.95 2.05
CA LEU A 130 14.03 -1.23 2.85
C LEU A 130 13.55 -2.68 2.71
N ALA A 131 13.56 -3.21 1.49
CA ALA A 131 13.17 -4.61 1.25
C ALA A 131 14.18 -5.60 1.86
N SER A 132 15.48 -5.27 1.88
CA SER A 132 16.51 -6.15 2.45
C SER A 132 16.36 -6.37 3.94
N ILE A 133 15.85 -5.39 4.68
CA ILE A 133 15.51 -5.53 6.10
C ILE A 133 14.07 -5.99 6.33
N ASN A 134 13.38 -6.41 5.26
CA ASN A 134 11.99 -6.82 5.27
C ASN A 134 11.03 -5.75 5.82
N ALA A 135 11.38 -4.46 5.74
CA ALA A 135 10.49 -3.37 6.15
C ALA A 135 9.33 -3.19 5.16
N ILE A 136 9.60 -3.45 3.88
CA ILE A 136 8.60 -3.54 2.82
C ILE A 136 8.69 -4.88 2.11
N ILE A 137 7.54 -5.39 1.69
CA ILE A 137 7.41 -6.65 0.96
C ILE A 137 7.19 -6.33 -0.51
N ARG A 138 8.03 -6.90 -1.38
CA ARG A 138 7.90 -6.79 -2.83
C ARG A 138 7.13 -7.99 -3.37
N ARG A 139 5.99 -7.77 -4.03
CA ARG A 139 5.24 -8.83 -4.74
C ARG A 139 5.23 -8.58 -6.24
N LYS A 140 5.50 -9.62 -7.01
CA LYS A 140 5.42 -9.58 -8.47
C LYS A 140 4.05 -10.08 -8.91
N GLU A 141 3.29 -9.22 -9.58
CA GLU A 141 1.99 -9.56 -10.17
C GLU A 141 2.09 -9.39 -11.68
N GLY A 142 2.30 -10.52 -12.37
CA GLY A 142 2.58 -10.54 -13.80
C GLY A 142 3.81 -9.70 -14.15
N ARG A 143 3.60 -8.61 -14.90
CA ARG A 143 4.66 -7.66 -15.31
C ARG A 143 4.87 -6.50 -14.33
N ARG A 144 4.02 -6.36 -13.31
CA ARG A 144 4.06 -5.26 -12.34
C ARG A 144 4.65 -5.73 -11.02
N VAL A 145 5.23 -4.77 -10.29
CA VAL A 145 5.74 -4.97 -8.94
C VAL A 145 4.90 -4.08 -8.03
N ARG A 146 4.36 -4.68 -6.98
CA ARG A 146 3.61 -3.99 -5.92
C ARG A 146 4.40 -4.08 -4.62
N TYR A 147 4.31 -3.03 -3.81
CA TYR A 147 4.99 -2.95 -2.53
C TYR A 147 3.95 -2.87 -1.41
N PHE A 148 4.23 -3.54 -0.32
CA PHE A 148 3.39 -3.58 0.88
C PHE A 148 4.27 -3.30 2.08
N MET A 149 3.69 -2.72 3.13
CA MET A 149 4.39 -2.63 4.41
C MET A 149 4.41 -3.99 5.10
N ASN A 150 5.46 -4.27 5.85
CA ASN A 150 5.50 -5.49 6.66
C ASN A 150 4.45 -5.40 7.80
N PRO A 151 3.56 -6.42 7.97
CA PRO A 151 2.56 -6.49 9.04
C PRO A 151 3.11 -6.45 10.48
N HIS A 152 4.40 -6.74 10.69
CA HIS A 152 5.08 -6.55 11.98
C HIS A 152 5.27 -5.08 12.32
N ILE A 153 5.42 -4.23 11.31
CA ILE A 153 5.58 -2.78 11.48
C ILE A 153 4.23 -2.08 11.42
N ALA A 154 3.49 -2.33 10.35
CA ALA A 154 2.30 -1.56 9.99
C ALA A 154 1.22 -2.49 9.45
N THR A 155 0.02 -2.42 10.01
CA THR A 155 -1.10 -3.23 9.53
C THR A 155 -2.43 -2.51 9.73
N HIS A 156 -3.35 -2.72 8.79
CA HIS A 156 -4.74 -2.29 8.89
C HIS A 156 -5.66 -3.41 9.41
N ILE A 157 -5.14 -4.64 9.55
CA ILE A 157 -5.93 -5.83 9.85
C ILE A 157 -6.41 -5.75 11.32
N PRO A 158 -7.72 -5.69 11.59
CA PRO A 158 -8.22 -5.47 12.94
C PRO A 158 -8.14 -6.74 13.80
N SER A 159 -8.37 -7.92 13.21
CA SER A 159 -8.41 -9.19 13.95
C SER A 159 -7.01 -9.62 14.43
N PRO A 160 -6.83 -9.94 15.72
CA PRO A 160 -5.57 -10.48 16.24
C PRO A 160 -5.10 -11.75 15.52
N GLU A 161 -6.02 -12.66 15.18
CA GLU A 161 -5.70 -13.93 14.51
C GLU A 161 -5.19 -13.69 13.09
N GLN A 162 -5.91 -12.87 12.32
CA GLN A 162 -5.51 -12.51 10.96
C GLN A 162 -4.19 -11.72 10.95
N ARG A 163 -3.93 -10.88 11.97
CA ARG A 163 -2.63 -10.20 12.13
C ARG A 163 -1.51 -11.20 12.38
N ARG A 164 -1.75 -12.22 13.20
CA ARG A 164 -0.77 -13.28 13.48
C ARG A 164 -0.43 -14.03 12.19
N GLU A 165 -1.43 -14.46 11.43
CA GLU A 165 -1.25 -15.13 10.15
C GLU A 165 -0.48 -14.27 9.13
N ALA A 166 -0.84 -12.98 9.02
CA ALA A 166 -0.15 -12.05 8.13
C ALA A 166 1.32 -11.84 8.53
N ARG A 167 1.61 -11.80 9.84
CA ARG A 167 2.97 -11.68 10.40
C ARG A 167 3.79 -12.95 10.18
N ASP A 168 3.19 -14.11 10.39
CA ASP A 168 3.83 -15.41 10.16
C ASP A 168 4.20 -15.55 8.67
N SER A 169 3.30 -15.13 7.77
CA SER A 169 3.52 -15.14 6.32
C SER A 169 4.55 -14.12 5.83
N ALA A 170 4.76 -13.02 6.56
CA ALA A 170 5.68 -11.95 6.18
C ALA A 170 7.15 -12.24 6.54
N GLY A 171 7.39 -13.20 7.44
CA GLY A 171 8.72 -13.46 7.99
C GLY A 171 9.21 -12.37 8.96
N PRO A 172 10.38 -12.56 9.59
CA PRO A 172 10.89 -11.65 10.61
C PRO A 172 11.34 -10.30 10.03
N LEU A 173 11.29 -9.25 10.86
CA LEU A 173 11.89 -7.95 10.52
C LEU A 173 13.40 -7.97 10.75
N LEU A 174 14.15 -7.19 9.97
CA LEU A 174 15.61 -7.19 9.96
C LEU A 174 16.10 -8.60 9.62
N ILE A 175 15.75 -9.08 8.41
CA ILE A 175 16.45 -10.22 7.81
C ILE A 175 17.89 -9.77 7.57
N LEU A 176 18.69 -9.80 8.63
CA LEU A 176 20.12 -9.78 8.52
C LEU A 176 20.50 -11.04 7.79
N MET A 177 21.37 -10.86 6.80
CA MET A 177 22.12 -11.87 6.09
C MET A 177 22.96 -12.70 7.10
N GLU A 178 22.32 -13.48 7.97
CA GLU A 178 22.94 -14.57 8.73
C GLU A 178 23.20 -15.74 7.78
N GLY A 179 24.07 -15.52 6.80
CA GLY A 179 24.37 -16.50 5.77
C GLY A 179 25.16 -15.86 4.64
N GLY A 180 26.43 -15.56 4.89
CA GLY A 180 27.32 -15.05 3.86
C GLY A 180 27.38 -15.95 2.63
N LYS A 181 27.11 -15.37 1.46
CA LYS A 181 27.93 -15.38 0.24
C LYS A 181 27.13 -14.73 -0.89
N LEU A 182 27.78 -13.82 -1.60
CA LEU A 182 27.40 -13.40 -2.96
C LEU A 182 27.55 -14.58 -3.92
#